data_AF-A0A7Y4XG48-F1
#
_entry.id   AF-A0A7Y4XG48-F1
#
_cell.length_a   1.000
_cell.length_b   1.000
_cell.length_c   1.000
_cell.angle_alpha   90.00
_cell.angle_beta   90.00
_cell.angle_gamma   90.00
#
_symmetry.space_group_name_H-M   'P 1'
#
loop_
_entity.id
_entity.type
_entity.pdbx_description
1 polymer ?
#
loop_
_entity_poly.entity_id
_entity_poly.type
_entity_poly.pdbx_seq_one_letter_code
_entity_poly.pdbx_strand_id
1 'polypeptide(L)' 'MSTRTNISLLLSVMVSSVLFGIGAATVLSIKSLSAQASTLLPLVIVMSFALAGPISWYLAPRLRAKYLREESIRERYQ' A
#
# COMPACT_ATOMS: atom_id res chain seq x y z
N MET A 1 15.77 3.30 -15.35
CA MET A 1 14.83 2.93 -14.26
C MET A 1 13.42 2.91 -14.85
N SER A 2 12.69 1.78 -14.79
CA SER A 2 11.32 1.75 -15.28
C SER A 2 10.42 2.60 -14.39
N THR A 3 9.67 3.52 -14.99
CA THR A 3 8.67 4.36 -14.31
C THR A 3 7.72 3.54 -13.42
N ARG A 4 7.45 2.29 -13.80
CA ARG A 4 6.67 1.31 -13.03
C ARG A 4 7.24 1.04 -11.63
N THR A 5 8.56 0.91 -11.50
CA THR A 5 9.24 0.63 -10.23
C THR A 5 9.19 1.85 -9.31
N ASN A 6 9.37 3.06 -9.86
CA ASN A 6 9.26 4.30 -9.08
C ASN A 6 7.85 4.51 -8.53
N ILE A 7 6.81 4.28 -9.35
CA ILE A 7 5.42 4.38 -8.90
C ILE A 7 5.13 3.34 -7.81
N SER A 8 5.58 2.09 -7.98
CA SER A 8 5.42 1.05 -6.97
C SER A 8 6.13 1.41 -5.66
N LEU A 9 7.34 1.98 -5.72
CA LEU A 9 8.11 2.39 -4.55
C LEU A 9 7.40 3.51 -3.76
N LEU A 10 6.84 4.50 -4.47
CA LEU A 10 6.07 5.57 -3.84
C LEU A 10 4.81 5.01 -3.17
N LEU A 11 4.13 4.07 -3.84
CA LEU A 11 2.94 3.42 -3.30
C LEU A 11 3.26 2.52 -2.11
N SER A 12 4.41 1.84 -2.07
CA SER A 12 4.75 0.97 -0.94
C SER A 12 4.85 1.75 0.38
N VAL A 13 5.32 3.00 0.35
CA VAL A 13 5.35 3.86 1.55
C VAL A 13 3.94 4.11 2.06
N MET A 14 3.03 4.54 1.18
CA MET A 14 1.63 4.77 1.57
C MET A 14 0.91 3.50 2.03
N VAL A 15 1.07 2.41 1.29
CA VAL A 15 0.43 1.12 1.60
C VAL A 15 0.91 0.58 2.94
N SER A 16 2.21 0.63 3.23
CA SER A 16 2.76 0.18 4.52
C SER A 16 2.18 0.98 5.70
N SER A 17 2.03 2.30 5.55
CA SER A 17 1.44 3.17 6.58
C SER A 17 -0.05 2.92 6.80
N VAL A 18 -0.81 2.69 5.73
CA VAL A 18 -2.25 2.37 5.83
C VAL A 18 -2.46 1.00 6.49
N LEU A 19 -1.68 -0.02 6.09
CA LEU A 19 -1.71 -1.34 6.71
C LEU A 19 -1.37 -1.28 8.19
N PHE A 20 -0.32 -0.52 8.54
CA PHE A 20 0.07 -0.32 9.93
C PHE A 20 -1.05 0.37 10.72
N GLY A 21 -1.64 1.45 10.19
CA GLY A 21 -2.72 2.16 10.86
C GLY A 21 -3.93 1.28 11.16
N ILE A 22 -4.35 0.47 10.18
CA ILE A 22 -5.46 -0.49 10.36
C ILE A 22 -5.08 -1.57 11.39
N GLY A 23 -3.87 -2.13 11.28
CA GLY A 23 -3.37 -3.15 12.21
C GLY A 23 -3.26 -2.65 13.65
N ALA A 24 -2.68 -1.46 13.85
CA ALA A 24 -2.55 -0.83 15.16
C ALA A 24 -3.93 -0.49 15.76
N ALA A 25 -4.84 0.07 14.95
CA ALA A 25 -6.22 0.33 15.38
C ALA A 25 -6.93 -0.97 15.81
N THR A 26 -6.72 -2.07 15.08
CA THR A 26 -7.30 -3.38 15.42
C THR A 26 -6.73 -3.92 16.73
N VAL A 27 -5.41 -3.87 16.92
CA VAL A 27 -4.73 -4.32 18.14
C VAL A 27 -5.20 -3.53 19.37
N LEU A 28 -5.34 -2.21 19.23
CA LEU A 28 -5.72 -1.33 20.33
C LEU A 28 -7.23 -1.37 20.63
N SER A 29 -8.08 -1.65 19.63
CA SER A 29 -9.53 -1.77 19.83
C SER A 29 -9.92 -3.02 20.62
N ILE A 30 -9.11 -4.09 20.55
CA ILE A 30 -9.40 -5.36 21.23
C ILE A 30 -8.61 -5.41 22.54
N LYS A 31 -9.32 -5.35 23.69
CA LYS A 31 -8.71 -5.32 25.03
C LYS A 31 -7.75 -6.50 25.30
N SER A 32 -8.05 -7.68 24.76
CA SER A 32 -7.19 -8.88 24.86
C SER A 32 -5.87 -8.75 24.09
N LEU A 33 -5.89 -8.12 22.91
CA LEU A 33 -4.69 -7.85 22.12
C LEU A 33 -3.90 -6.67 22.68
N SER A 34 -4.59 -5.67 23.23
CA SER A 34 -3.95 -4.50 23.85
C SER A 34 -3.00 -4.88 25.01
N ALA A 35 -3.33 -5.93 25.77
CA ALA A 35 -2.44 -6.47 26.80
C ALA A 35 -1.08 -6.97 26.25
N GLN A 36 -1.03 -7.33 24.97
CA GLN A 36 0.16 -7.77 24.25
C GLN A 36 0.60 -6.74 23.19
N ALA A 37 0.15 -5.48 23.30
CA ALA A 37 0.45 -4.46 22.30
C ALA A 37 1.96 -4.25 22.10
N SER A 38 2.75 -4.42 23.16
CA SER A 38 4.22 -4.33 23.13
C SER A 38 4.89 -5.35 22.22
N THR A 39 4.30 -6.53 21.99
CA THR A 39 4.80 -7.54 21.05
C THR A 39 4.07 -7.52 19.72
N LEU A 40 2.76 -7.24 19.73
CA LEU A 40 1.92 -7.22 18.54
C LEU A 40 2.18 -6.01 17.64
N LEU A 41 2.45 -4.82 18.21
CA LEU A 41 2.72 -3.64 17.39
C LEU A 41 3.99 -3.79 16.53
N PRO A 42 5.14 -4.24 17.06
CA PRO A 42 6.30 -4.57 16.23
C PRO A 42 5.99 -5.61 15.15
N LEU A 43 5.20 -6.64 15.48
CA LEU A 43 4.80 -7.67 14.53
C LEU A 43 3.95 -7.10 13.39
N VAL A 44 3.00 -6.22 13.71
CA VAL A 44 2.16 -5.52 12.73
C VAL A 44 3.01 -4.65 11.81
N ILE A 45 4.04 -3.98 12.33
CA ILE A 45 4.98 -3.19 11.52
C ILE A 45 5.68 -4.11 10.50
N VAL A 46 6.30 -5.19 10.96
CA VAL A 46 7.02 -6.14 10.08
C VAL A 46 6.09 -6.73 9.01
N MET A 47 4.89 -7.14 9.41
CA MET A 47 3.87 -7.63 8.47
C MET A 47 3.45 -6.57 7.45
N SER A 48 3.26 -5.32 7.89
CA SER A 48 2.86 -4.22 7.00
C SER A 48 3.93 -3.92 5.95
N PHE A 49 5.21 -3.91 6.34
CA PHE A 49 6.32 -3.76 5.40
C PHE A 49 6.45 -4.95 4.44
N ALA A 50 6.31 -6.18 4.95
CA ALA A 50 6.35 -7.38 4.14
C ALA A 50 5.23 -7.43 3.09
N LEU A 51 4.02 -6.97 3.44
CA LEU A 51 2.87 -6.92 2.55
C LEU A 51 2.89 -5.72 1.60
N ALA A 52 3.52 -4.60 1.98
CA ALA A 52 3.54 -3.39 1.16
C ALA A 52 4.24 -3.59 -0.19
N GLY A 53 5.33 -4.35 -0.24
CA GLY A 53 6.02 -4.71 -1.49
C GLY A 53 5.11 -5.37 -2.53
N PRO A 54 4.52 -6.55 -2.24
CA PRO A 54 3.65 -7.24 -3.18
C PRO A 54 2.36 -6.46 -3.50
N ILE A 55 1.76 -5.78 -2.52
CA ILE A 55 0.53 -4.99 -2.76
C ILE A 55 0.82 -3.80 -3.68
N SER A 56 1.93 -3.09 -3.47
CA SER A 56 2.30 -1.95 -4.33
C SER A 56 2.60 -2.38 -5.76
N TRP A 57 3.28 -3.52 -5.94
CA TRP A 57 3.55 -4.06 -7.26
C TRP A 57 2.25 -4.47 -7.97
N TYR A 58 1.29 -5.04 -7.24
CA TYR A 58 -0.02 -5.39 -7.81
C TYR A 58 -0.87 -4.16 -8.18
N LEU A 59 -0.77 -3.06 -7.42
CA LEU A 59 -1.49 -1.80 -7.70
C LEU A 59 -0.87 -1.01 -8.86
N ALA A 60 0.46 -1.02 -9.02
CA ALA A 60 1.17 -0.26 -10.05
C ALA A 60 0.64 -0.43 -11.49
N PRO A 61 0.39 -1.66 -12.02
CA PRO A 61 -0.14 -1.83 -13.38
C PRO A 61 -1.57 -1.30 -13.53
N ARG A 62 -2.40 -1.38 -12.48
CA ARG A 62 -3.80 -0.93 -12.52
C ARG A 62 -3.93 0.58 -12.63
N LEU A 63 -3.06 1.32 -11.93
CA LEU A 63 -3.03 2.79 -12.00
C LEU A 63 -2.51 3.26 -13.37
N ARG A 64 -1.58 2.51 -13.97
CA ARG A 64 -1.05 2.84 -15.30
C ARG A 64 -2.06 2.57 -16.43
N ALA A 65 -2.84 1.50 -16.33
CA ALA A 65 -3.87 1.17 -17.32
C ALA A 65 -4.96 2.24 -17.45
N LYS A 66 -5.25 2.97 -16.36
CA LYS A 66 -6.21 4.08 -16.38
C LYS A 66 -5.67 5.29 -17.15
N TYR A 67 -4.41 5.65 -16.93
CA TYR A 67 -3.80 6.84 -17.54
C TYR A 67 -3.61 6.70 -19.06
N LEU A 68 -3.14 5.55 -19.55
CA LEU A 68 -3.00 5.32 -20.99
C LEU A 68 -4.34 5.38 -21.74
N ARG A 69 -5.45 5.02 -21.06
CA ARG A 69 -6.78 5.08 -21.66
C ARG A 69 -7.26 6.52 -21.85
N GLU A 70 -6.98 7.40 -20.90
CA GLU A 70 -7.35 8.82 -20.96
C GLU A 70 -6.54 9.58 -22.01
N GLU A 71 -5.26 9.26 -22.17
CA GLU A 71 -4.37 9.85 -23.19
C GLU A 71 -4.85 9.50 -24.61
N SER A 72 -5.18 8.22 -24.86
CA SER A 72 -5.71 7.77 -26.15
C SER A 72 -7.06 8.37 -26.54
N ILE A 73 -7.83 8.87 -25.56
CA ILE A 73 -9.11 9.55 -25.79
C ILE A 73 -8.87 11.04 -26.11
N ARG A 74 -7.87 11.69 -25.48
CA ARG A 74 -7.53 13.09 -25.77
C ARG A 74 -6.93 13.28 -27.16
N GLU A 75 -6.06 12.38 -27.62
CA GLU A 75 -5.47 12.47 -28.97
C GLU A 75 -6.51 12.30 -30.09
N ARG A 76 -7.64 11.63 -29.83
CA ARG A 76 -8.66 11.36 -30.85
C ARG A 76 -9.62 12.55 -31.12
N TYR A 77 -9.49 13.64 -30.35
CA TYR A 77 -10.29 14.86 -30.45
C TYR A 77 -9.47 16.10 -30.83
N GLN A 78 -8.18 15.93 -31.16
CA GLN A 78 -7.35 16.95 -31.84
C GLN A 78 -7.19 16.56 -33.31
#